data_AF-A0A382IXI8-F1
#
_entry.id   AF-A0A382IXI8-F1
#
_cell.length_a   1.000
_cell.length_b   1.000
_cell.length_c   1.000
_cell.angle_alpha   90.00
_cell.angle_beta   90.00
_cell.angle_gamma   90.00
#
_symmetry.space_group_name_H-M   'P 1'
#
loop_
_entity.id
_entity.type
_entity.pdbx_description
1 polymer ?
#
loop_
_entity_poly.entity_id
_entity_poly.type
_entity_poly.pdbx_seq_one_letter_code
_entity_poly.pdbx_strand_id
1 'polypeptide(L)'
;DGTYSNCTITVTDNASNTKTLSINSFTIDTVKPVLAQVTAVSAFSNDNTSSYTFSSTEAGSISYGGSCSSSSDNATTDNNTITFNALADGTYSNCTIQVTDNTSIQSDNLTVSSFTIDTVKPVLAQVTAVANNASDSTPSYTFSSTESGTILSSGSCSSSTSNASTGNNTISFNLLADGTYSNCGIQVRDSASNTSDNLTVSSFTISGSKPALAQVTPVSTLTNDKSPNYTFSSTKSGTITYGGSCSSSTTSATDNLSGNNNTITFNALADGTYSNCTIRVTDNTSHTSDNLTVSSFTIDTVKPVLAQVTAIGTTNDSTPNYSFSSTESGTILSSGSCSSSTSNASTGNNTISF
;
A
#
# COMPACT_ATOMS: atom_id res chain seq x y z
N ASP A 1 -57.35 -41.06 -4.21
CA ASP A 1 -56.36 -42.01 -3.67
C ASP A 1 -56.82 -42.61 -2.37
N GLY A 2 -56.29 -43.77 -2.01
CA GLY A 2 -56.56 -44.43 -0.73
C GLY A 2 -56.55 -45.97 -0.81
N THR A 3 -56.53 -46.60 0.36
CA THR A 3 -56.68 -48.05 0.50
C THR A 3 -58.15 -48.41 0.63
N TYR A 4 -58.66 -49.16 -0.32
CA TYR A 4 -60.02 -49.68 -0.33
C TYR A 4 -60.00 -51.12 0.18
N SER A 5 -60.67 -51.36 1.30
CA SER A 5 -60.82 -52.68 1.90
C SER A 5 -62.28 -52.94 2.23
N ASN A 6 -62.65 -54.21 2.44
CA ASN A 6 -64.01 -54.64 2.72
C ASN A 6 -65.04 -54.32 1.60
N CYS A 7 -64.57 -54.12 0.37
CA CYS A 7 -65.45 -53.99 -0.78
C CYS A 7 -66.17 -55.32 -1.01
N THR A 8 -67.48 -55.28 -1.19
CA THR A 8 -68.29 -56.49 -1.46
C THR A 8 -69.24 -56.24 -2.61
N ILE A 9 -69.58 -57.30 -3.36
CA ILE A 9 -70.63 -57.31 -4.38
C ILE A 9 -71.73 -58.23 -3.88
N THR A 10 -72.95 -57.72 -3.72
CA THR A 10 -74.12 -58.54 -3.37
C THR A 10 -75.07 -58.59 -4.56
N VAL A 11 -75.40 -59.80 -5.01
CA VAL A 11 -76.41 -60.03 -6.04
C VAL A 11 -77.64 -60.63 -5.38
N THR A 12 -78.80 -60.05 -5.67
CA THR A 12 -80.12 -60.55 -5.25
C THR A 12 -80.89 -60.99 -6.49
N ASP A 13 -81.36 -62.23 -6.53
CA ASP A 13 -82.20 -62.70 -7.64
C ASP A 13 -83.68 -62.25 -7.49
N ASN A 14 -84.51 -62.51 -8.50
CA ASN A 14 -85.94 -62.15 -8.49
C ASN A 14 -86.76 -62.85 -7.40
N ALA A 15 -86.23 -63.96 -6.83
CA ALA A 15 -86.85 -64.69 -5.73
C ALA A 15 -86.33 -64.23 -4.36
N SER A 16 -85.53 -63.16 -4.32
CA SER A 16 -84.91 -62.57 -3.12
C SER A 16 -83.78 -63.38 -2.48
N ASN A 17 -83.16 -64.34 -3.19
CA ASN A 17 -81.94 -65.00 -2.70
C ASN A 17 -80.74 -64.07 -2.89
N THR A 18 -79.90 -63.92 -1.86
CA THR A 18 -78.70 -63.06 -1.92
C THR A 18 -77.40 -63.85 -1.81
N LYS A 19 -76.37 -63.42 -2.55
CA LYS A 19 -75.00 -63.90 -2.41
C LYS A 19 -74.05 -62.71 -2.41
N THR A 20 -73.16 -62.66 -1.43
CA THR A 20 -72.12 -61.64 -1.32
C THR A 20 -70.75 -62.22 -1.65
N LEU A 21 -69.99 -61.53 -2.50
CA LEU A 21 -68.59 -61.81 -2.82
C LEU A 21 -67.72 -60.69 -2.25
N SER A 22 -66.70 -61.05 -1.48
CA SER A 22 -65.69 -60.10 -1.02
C SER A 22 -64.66 -59.83 -2.12
N ILE A 23 -64.29 -58.56 -2.29
CA ILE A 23 -63.23 -58.12 -3.17
C ILE A 23 -61.96 -57.96 -2.34
N ASN A 24 -60.81 -58.37 -2.88
CA ASN A 24 -59.51 -58.15 -2.25
C ASN A 24 -59.27 -56.66 -2.04
N SER A 25 -58.55 -56.30 -0.97
CA SER A 25 -58.14 -54.91 -0.78
C SER A 25 -57.26 -54.43 -1.93
N PHE A 26 -57.43 -53.19 -2.35
CA PHE A 26 -56.62 -52.55 -3.37
C PHE A 26 -56.34 -51.10 -2.99
N THR A 27 -55.25 -50.55 -3.50
CA THR A 27 -54.95 -49.13 -3.38
C THR A 27 -55.24 -48.44 -4.72
N ILE A 28 -55.82 -47.25 -4.64
CA ILE A 28 -55.81 -46.32 -5.77
C ILE A 28 -54.83 -45.23 -5.41
N ASP A 29 -53.84 -45.04 -6.27
CA ASP A 29 -52.92 -43.92 -6.21
C ASP A 29 -52.85 -43.30 -7.59
N THR A 30 -53.02 -41.99 -7.64
CA THR A 30 -53.07 -41.18 -8.85
C THR A 30 -52.24 -39.91 -8.72
N VAL A 31 -51.62 -39.69 -7.56
CA VAL A 31 -50.78 -38.53 -7.29
C VAL A 31 -49.35 -38.95 -7.60
N LYS A 32 -48.63 -38.11 -8.34
CA LYS A 32 -47.20 -38.31 -8.55
C LYS A 32 -46.43 -37.58 -7.46
N PRO A 33 -45.24 -38.07 -7.07
CA PRO A 33 -44.37 -37.30 -6.18
C PRO A 33 -44.05 -35.93 -6.79
N VAL A 34 -44.10 -34.88 -5.97
CA VAL A 34 -43.70 -33.52 -6.36
C VAL A 34 -42.36 -33.22 -5.71
N LEU A 35 -41.38 -32.87 -6.54
CA LEU A 35 -40.02 -32.59 -6.11
C LEU A 35 -39.71 -31.09 -6.16
N ALA A 36 -38.96 -30.59 -5.19
CA ALA A 36 -38.43 -29.22 -5.21
C ALA A 36 -36.99 -29.16 -4.70
N GLN A 37 -36.18 -28.26 -5.26
CA GLN A 37 -34.84 -27.99 -4.76
C GLN A 37 -34.93 -27.28 -3.39
N VAL A 38 -34.15 -27.74 -2.42
CA VAL A 38 -34.02 -27.14 -1.10
C VAL A 38 -32.65 -26.51 -0.92
N THR A 39 -31.59 -27.27 -1.22
CA THR A 39 -30.21 -26.79 -1.19
C THR A 39 -29.52 -27.18 -2.49
N ALA A 40 -29.11 -26.17 -3.27
CA ALA A 40 -28.37 -26.38 -4.51
C ALA A 40 -26.91 -26.78 -4.26
N VAL A 41 -26.28 -27.37 -5.27
CA VAL A 41 -24.81 -27.44 -5.34
C VAL A 41 -24.27 -26.01 -5.51
N SER A 42 -23.14 -25.69 -4.87
CA SER A 42 -22.42 -24.44 -5.10
C SER A 42 -22.13 -24.26 -6.59
N ALA A 43 -22.36 -23.06 -7.14
CA ALA A 43 -22.17 -22.81 -8.57
C ALA A 43 -20.75 -23.14 -9.07
N PHE A 44 -19.76 -22.98 -8.21
CA PHE A 44 -18.37 -23.41 -8.41
C PHE A 44 -17.92 -24.17 -7.16
N SER A 45 -17.25 -25.32 -7.37
CA SER A 45 -16.72 -26.14 -6.29
C SER A 45 -15.31 -26.63 -6.63
N ASN A 46 -14.45 -26.65 -5.61
CA ASN A 46 -13.16 -27.33 -5.64
C ASN A 46 -13.17 -28.71 -4.98
N ASP A 47 -14.35 -29.20 -4.59
CA ASP A 47 -14.57 -30.61 -4.30
C ASP A 47 -15.10 -31.34 -5.53
N ASN A 48 -14.83 -32.64 -5.60
CA ASN A 48 -15.44 -33.50 -6.61
C ASN A 48 -16.68 -34.25 -6.06
N THR A 49 -17.06 -34.03 -4.81
CA THR A 49 -18.20 -34.67 -4.15
C THR A 49 -19.17 -33.63 -3.64
N SER A 50 -20.14 -33.25 -4.46
CA SER A 50 -21.08 -32.18 -4.12
C SER A 50 -22.33 -32.70 -3.40
N SER A 51 -22.73 -32.01 -2.33
CA SER A 51 -23.98 -32.27 -1.61
C SER A 51 -25.16 -31.56 -2.28
N TYR A 52 -26.32 -32.20 -2.29
CA TYR A 52 -27.56 -31.65 -2.83
C TYR A 52 -28.76 -32.06 -1.98
N THR A 53 -29.69 -31.14 -1.72
CA THR A 53 -30.92 -31.44 -0.97
C THR A 53 -32.15 -31.07 -1.79
N PHE A 54 -33.09 -32.00 -1.89
CA PHE A 54 -34.41 -31.78 -2.49
C PHE A 54 -35.52 -32.28 -1.56
N SER A 55 -36.73 -31.75 -1.69
CA SER A 55 -37.91 -32.26 -1.01
C SER A 55 -38.71 -33.19 -1.93
N SER A 56 -39.40 -34.16 -1.36
CA SER A 56 -40.40 -35.00 -2.02
C SER A 56 -41.68 -35.03 -1.21
N THR A 57 -42.84 -34.94 -1.87
CA THR A 57 -44.14 -35.10 -1.19
C THR A 57 -44.42 -36.56 -0.80
N GLU A 58 -43.71 -37.52 -1.39
CA GLU A 58 -43.90 -38.95 -1.20
C GLU A 58 -42.56 -39.69 -1.09
N ALA A 59 -42.53 -40.79 -0.35
CA ALA A 59 -41.38 -41.67 -0.28
C ALA A 59 -41.30 -42.56 -1.54
N GLY A 60 -40.09 -42.94 -1.96
CA GLY A 60 -39.91 -43.72 -3.17
C GLY A 60 -38.45 -44.01 -3.50
N SER A 61 -38.23 -44.63 -4.66
CA SER A 61 -36.88 -44.86 -5.20
C SER A 61 -36.40 -43.65 -6.00
N ILE A 62 -35.12 -43.31 -5.85
CA ILE A 62 -34.48 -42.19 -6.56
C ILE A 62 -33.82 -42.70 -7.83
N SER A 63 -34.05 -42.02 -8.95
CA SER A 63 -33.28 -42.19 -10.18
C SER A 63 -32.58 -40.89 -10.57
N TYR A 64 -31.37 -41.03 -11.10
CA TYR A 64 -30.52 -39.92 -11.55
C TYR A 64 -30.43 -39.91 -13.07
N GLY A 65 -30.50 -38.73 -13.66
CA GLY A 65 -30.31 -38.52 -15.09
C GLY A 65 -29.21 -37.52 -15.40
N GLY A 66 -28.79 -37.49 -16.67
CA GLY A 66 -27.71 -36.63 -17.15
C GLY A 66 -26.34 -37.14 -16.74
N SER A 67 -25.46 -36.21 -16.35
CA SER A 67 -24.06 -36.50 -16.00
C SER A 67 -23.83 -36.71 -14.50
N CYS A 68 -24.88 -36.75 -13.69
CA CYS A 68 -24.78 -36.94 -12.24
C CYS A 68 -25.28 -38.34 -11.83
N SER A 69 -24.68 -38.88 -10.78
CA SER A 69 -25.14 -40.10 -10.12
C SER A 69 -24.82 -40.03 -8.63
N SER A 70 -25.54 -40.79 -7.81
CA SER A 70 -25.29 -40.92 -6.38
C SER A 70 -25.63 -42.35 -5.95
N SER A 71 -25.04 -42.82 -4.85
CA SER A 71 -25.36 -44.12 -4.27
C SER A 71 -26.68 -44.13 -3.50
N SER A 72 -27.23 -42.96 -3.13
CA SER A 72 -28.54 -42.86 -2.48
C SER A 72 -29.65 -43.19 -3.48
N ASP A 73 -30.44 -44.21 -3.19
CA ASP A 73 -31.47 -44.75 -4.07
C ASP A 73 -32.88 -44.70 -3.48
N ASN A 74 -33.04 -44.13 -2.29
CA ASN A 74 -34.30 -44.03 -1.56
C ASN A 74 -34.54 -42.60 -1.08
N ALA A 75 -35.76 -42.10 -1.32
CA ALA A 75 -36.28 -40.84 -0.82
C ALA A 75 -37.35 -41.09 0.25
N THR A 76 -37.35 -40.27 1.29
CA THR A 76 -38.47 -40.13 2.23
C THR A 76 -39.36 -38.97 1.83
N THR A 77 -40.53 -38.88 2.46
CA THR A 77 -41.28 -37.62 2.50
C THR A 77 -40.42 -36.53 3.11
N ASP A 78 -40.63 -35.28 2.70
CA ASP A 78 -39.85 -34.10 3.07
C ASP A 78 -38.44 -34.09 2.47
N ASN A 79 -37.45 -33.58 3.21
CA ASN A 79 -36.12 -33.26 2.70
C ASN A 79 -35.21 -34.49 2.61
N ASN A 80 -34.58 -34.66 1.45
CA ASN A 80 -33.66 -35.73 1.11
C ASN A 80 -32.31 -35.13 0.73
N THR A 81 -31.27 -35.45 1.50
CA THR A 81 -29.89 -35.00 1.22
C THR A 81 -29.11 -36.14 0.58
N ILE A 82 -28.49 -35.87 -0.55
CA ILE A 82 -27.67 -36.80 -1.31
C ILE A 82 -26.28 -36.21 -1.51
N THR A 83 -25.30 -37.06 -1.79
CA THR A 83 -23.97 -36.65 -2.23
C THR A 83 -23.72 -37.28 -3.58
N PHE A 84 -23.46 -36.46 -4.59
CA PHE A 84 -23.09 -36.98 -5.90
C PHE A 84 -21.78 -37.76 -5.80
N ASN A 85 -21.70 -38.85 -6.56
CA ASN A 85 -20.45 -39.58 -6.77
C ASN A 85 -19.38 -38.62 -7.32
N ALA A 86 -18.11 -38.98 -7.16
CA ALA A 86 -17.00 -38.15 -7.63
C ALA A 86 -17.19 -37.72 -9.10
N LEU A 87 -17.23 -36.41 -9.31
CA LEU A 87 -17.38 -35.75 -10.60
C LEU A 87 -16.01 -35.27 -11.10
N ALA A 88 -15.76 -35.37 -12.40
CA ALA A 88 -14.55 -34.81 -13.01
C ALA A 88 -14.69 -33.29 -13.16
N ASP A 89 -13.58 -32.58 -13.38
CA ASP A 89 -13.63 -31.15 -13.65
C ASP A 89 -14.47 -30.87 -14.90
N GLY A 90 -15.36 -29.88 -14.81
CA GLY A 90 -16.26 -29.52 -15.88
C GLY A 90 -17.57 -28.91 -15.39
N THR A 91 -18.36 -28.42 -16.35
CA THR A 91 -19.69 -27.84 -16.09
C THR A 91 -20.77 -28.91 -16.23
N TYR A 92 -21.63 -29.00 -15.21
CA TYR A 92 -22.74 -29.93 -15.09
C TYR A 92 -24.07 -29.17 -15.16
N SER A 93 -24.75 -29.23 -16.30
CA SER A 93 -25.99 -28.47 -16.57
C SER A 93 -27.19 -29.34 -16.95
N ASN A 94 -27.04 -30.67 -16.95
CA ASN A 94 -28.03 -31.63 -17.41
C ASN A 94 -28.46 -32.62 -16.33
N CYS A 95 -28.06 -32.42 -15.08
CA CYS A 95 -28.35 -33.35 -14.00
C CYS A 95 -29.82 -33.27 -13.58
N THR A 96 -30.46 -34.43 -13.46
CA THR A 96 -31.87 -34.54 -13.05
C THR A 96 -32.08 -35.57 -11.97
N ILE A 97 -33.10 -35.37 -11.15
CA ILE A 97 -33.57 -36.31 -10.12
C ILE A 97 -35.03 -36.62 -10.38
N GLN A 98 -35.40 -37.90 -10.28
CA GLN A 98 -36.78 -38.36 -10.31
C GLN A 98 -37.02 -39.30 -9.13
N VAL A 99 -38.22 -39.25 -8.56
CA VAL A 99 -38.66 -40.20 -7.53
C VAL A 99 -39.80 -41.03 -8.10
N THR A 100 -39.70 -42.35 -7.94
CA THR A 100 -40.79 -43.28 -8.25
C THR A 100 -41.35 -43.81 -6.95
N ASP A 101 -42.62 -43.56 -6.67
CA ASP A 101 -43.28 -44.00 -5.45
C ASP A 101 -43.44 -45.53 -5.37
N ASN A 102 -44.08 -45.99 -4.30
CA ASN A 102 -44.33 -47.41 -4.07
C ASN A 102 -45.44 -48.02 -4.95
N THR A 103 -46.22 -47.19 -5.66
CA THR A 103 -47.22 -47.63 -6.65
C THR A 103 -46.72 -47.54 -8.10
N SER A 104 -45.44 -47.22 -8.27
CA SER A 104 -44.73 -47.08 -9.55
C SER A 104 -45.15 -45.86 -10.38
N ILE A 105 -45.68 -44.80 -9.76
CA ILE A 105 -45.88 -43.51 -10.42
C ILE A 105 -44.61 -42.67 -10.27
N GLN A 106 -44.22 -42.02 -11.35
CA GLN A 106 -42.99 -41.24 -11.42
C GLN A 106 -43.27 -39.75 -11.27
N SER A 107 -42.41 -39.04 -10.53
CA SER A 107 -42.39 -37.58 -10.52
C SER A 107 -42.01 -37.01 -11.89
N ASP A 108 -42.29 -35.72 -12.08
CA ASP A 108 -41.55 -34.96 -13.09
C ASP A 108 -40.06 -34.91 -12.72
N ASN A 109 -39.18 -34.76 -13.72
CA ASN A 109 -37.75 -34.60 -13.46
C ASN A 109 -37.48 -33.26 -12.77
N LEU A 110 -36.89 -33.30 -11.58
CA LEU A 110 -36.30 -32.13 -10.94
C LEU A 110 -34.94 -31.85 -11.59
N THR A 111 -34.79 -30.70 -12.23
CA THR A 111 -33.50 -30.25 -12.76
C THR A 111 -32.62 -29.72 -11.63
N VAL A 112 -31.36 -30.14 -11.60
CA VAL A 112 -30.35 -29.60 -10.68
C VAL A 112 -29.77 -28.33 -11.31
N SER A 113 -29.67 -27.25 -10.53
CA SER A 113 -29.07 -25.99 -10.98
C SER A 113 -27.65 -26.23 -11.48
N SER A 114 -27.26 -25.58 -12.58
CA SER A 114 -25.94 -25.78 -13.17
C SER A 114 -24.81 -25.43 -12.19
N PHE A 115 -23.78 -26.26 -12.16
CA PHE A 115 -22.57 -26.04 -11.36
C PHE A 115 -21.32 -26.45 -12.12
N THR A 116 -20.16 -25.98 -11.67
CA THR A 116 -18.85 -26.35 -12.23
C THR A 116 -17.98 -26.95 -11.13
N ILE A 117 -17.40 -28.11 -11.43
CA ILE A 117 -16.35 -28.74 -10.64
C ILE A 117 -15.02 -28.30 -11.23
N ASP A 118 -14.15 -27.75 -10.39
CA ASP A 118 -12.81 -27.35 -10.77
C ASP A 118 -11.88 -27.61 -9.59
N THR A 119 -11.12 -28.69 -9.67
CA THR A 119 -10.18 -29.13 -8.62
C THR A 119 -8.75 -28.70 -8.91
N VAL A 120 -8.52 -27.97 -10.02
CA VAL A 120 -7.18 -27.53 -10.41
C VAL A 120 -6.87 -26.21 -9.72
N LYS A 121 -5.70 -26.14 -9.09
CA LYS A 121 -5.22 -24.86 -8.54
C LYS A 121 -4.44 -24.07 -9.59
N PRO A 122 -4.47 -22.73 -9.52
CA PRO A 122 -3.62 -21.91 -10.38
C PRO A 122 -2.14 -22.24 -10.19
N VAL A 123 -1.37 -22.23 -11.27
CA VAL A 123 0.09 -22.37 -11.25
C VAL A 123 0.72 -21.03 -11.59
N LEU A 124 1.64 -20.58 -10.72
CA LEU A 124 2.30 -19.29 -10.85
C LEU A 124 3.78 -19.42 -11.21
N ALA A 125 4.29 -18.48 -11.99
CA ALA A 125 5.73 -18.36 -12.25
C ALA A 125 6.17 -16.89 -12.30
N GLN A 126 7.39 -16.61 -11.87
CA GLN A 126 7.97 -15.28 -12.02
C GLN A 126 8.28 -15.02 -13.50
N VAL A 127 7.90 -13.83 -13.99
CA VAL A 127 8.20 -13.35 -15.35
C VAL A 127 9.24 -12.24 -15.28
N THR A 128 9.02 -11.25 -14.42
CA THR A 128 9.93 -10.12 -14.19
C THR A 128 10.10 -9.91 -12.70
N ALA A 129 11.33 -10.11 -12.20
CA ALA A 129 11.68 -9.84 -10.81
C ALA A 129 11.70 -8.35 -10.50
N VAL A 130 11.62 -8.01 -9.21
CA VAL A 130 11.98 -6.66 -8.75
C VAL A 130 13.48 -6.44 -8.98
N ALA A 131 13.86 -5.29 -9.53
CA ALA A 131 15.27 -4.93 -9.68
C ALA A 131 15.96 -4.87 -8.31
N ASN A 132 17.15 -5.47 -8.21
CA ASN A 132 17.92 -5.41 -6.97
C ASN A 132 18.49 -3.99 -6.77
N ASN A 133 18.44 -3.45 -5.55
CA ASN A 133 18.73 -2.04 -5.22
C ASN A 133 17.82 -1.04 -5.94
N ALA A 134 16.51 -1.25 -5.85
CA ALA A 134 15.56 -0.29 -6.38
C ALA A 134 15.60 1.00 -5.55
N SER A 135 15.81 2.13 -6.23
CA SER A 135 15.61 3.47 -5.66
C SER A 135 14.14 3.87 -5.63
N ASP A 136 13.30 3.12 -6.35
CA ASP A 136 11.85 3.23 -6.34
C ASP A 136 11.28 2.45 -5.16
N SER A 137 10.58 3.16 -4.27
CA SER A 137 9.90 2.59 -3.10
C SER A 137 8.57 1.89 -3.43
N THR A 138 8.16 1.84 -4.70
CA THR A 138 6.95 1.17 -5.19
C THR A 138 7.25 0.23 -6.37
N PRO A 139 8.19 -0.71 -6.22
CA PRO A 139 8.71 -1.47 -7.35
C PRO A 139 7.63 -2.33 -8.02
N SER A 140 7.74 -2.48 -9.34
CA SER A 140 6.90 -3.37 -10.13
C SER A 140 7.40 -4.82 -10.08
N TYR A 141 6.47 -5.77 -10.11
CA TYR A 141 6.74 -7.20 -10.22
C TYR A 141 5.77 -7.84 -11.22
N THR A 142 6.27 -8.75 -12.08
CA THR A 142 5.43 -9.46 -13.05
C THR A 142 5.51 -10.97 -12.83
N PHE A 143 4.35 -11.62 -12.77
CA PHE A 143 4.23 -13.07 -12.69
C PHE A 143 3.18 -13.58 -13.68
N SER A 144 3.27 -14.85 -14.08
CA SER A 144 2.25 -15.51 -14.89
C SER A 144 1.32 -16.36 -14.02
N SER A 145 0.06 -16.49 -14.41
CA SER A 145 -0.91 -17.41 -13.82
C SER A 145 -1.58 -18.26 -14.91
N THR A 146 -1.83 -19.54 -14.65
CA THR A 146 -2.60 -20.41 -15.56
C THR A 146 -4.10 -20.08 -15.57
N GLU A 147 -4.59 -19.49 -14.48
CA GLU A 147 -6.00 -19.16 -14.27
C GLU A 147 -6.17 -17.72 -13.78
N SER A 148 -7.35 -17.15 -14.04
CA SER A 148 -7.76 -15.89 -13.42
C SER A 148 -8.17 -16.11 -11.97
N GLY A 149 -7.98 -15.10 -11.13
CA GLY A 149 -8.38 -15.19 -9.73
C GLY A 149 -8.06 -13.96 -8.91
N THR A 150 -8.22 -14.08 -7.59
CA THR A 150 -7.84 -13.06 -6.62
C THR A 150 -6.37 -13.22 -6.23
N ILE A 151 -5.60 -12.15 -6.30
CA ILE A 151 -4.21 -12.09 -5.84
C ILE A 151 -4.18 -11.98 -4.32
N LEU A 152 -3.37 -12.82 -3.69
CA LEU A 152 -3.10 -12.83 -2.25
C LEU A 152 -1.60 -12.56 -2.07
N SER A 153 -1.26 -11.38 -1.54
CA SER A 153 0.12 -11.04 -1.19
C SER A 153 0.45 -11.47 0.24
N SER A 154 1.66 -11.95 0.48
CA SER A 154 2.15 -12.37 1.79
C SER A 154 3.56 -11.82 2.10
N GLY A 155 3.94 -11.85 3.38
CA GLY A 155 5.23 -11.36 3.87
C GLY A 155 5.26 -9.85 4.07
N SER A 156 6.42 -9.24 3.82
CA SER A 156 6.61 -7.79 3.97
C SER A 156 6.20 -6.98 2.73
N CYS A 157 5.63 -7.62 1.73
CA CYS A 157 5.15 -6.98 0.51
C CYS A 157 3.62 -7.05 0.43
N SER A 158 3.00 -5.98 -0.05
CA SER A 158 1.57 -5.93 -0.37
C SER A 158 1.35 -5.13 -1.65
N SER A 159 0.28 -5.44 -2.37
CA SER A 159 -0.16 -4.69 -3.54
C SER A 159 -1.65 -4.38 -3.42
N SER A 160 -2.08 -3.25 -3.96
CA SER A 160 -3.49 -2.92 -4.12
C SER A 160 -4.14 -3.65 -5.31
N THR A 161 -3.34 -4.22 -6.21
CA THR A 161 -3.85 -5.06 -7.30
C THR A 161 -4.32 -6.40 -6.74
N SER A 162 -5.63 -6.63 -6.81
CA SER A 162 -6.27 -7.82 -6.23
C SER A 162 -6.72 -8.85 -7.26
N ASN A 163 -6.60 -8.59 -8.57
CA ASN A 163 -7.09 -9.49 -9.61
C ASN A 163 -5.93 -9.95 -10.51
N ALA A 164 -5.87 -11.25 -10.77
CA ALA A 164 -5.03 -11.86 -11.78
C ALA A 164 -5.89 -12.35 -12.94
N SER A 165 -5.35 -12.25 -14.15
CA SER A 165 -5.85 -12.88 -15.37
C SER A 165 -4.96 -14.05 -15.76
N THR A 166 -5.46 -14.96 -16.60
CA THR A 166 -4.60 -15.95 -17.25
C THR A 166 -3.53 -15.26 -18.08
N GLY A 167 -2.29 -15.75 -17.99
CA GLY A 167 -1.11 -15.12 -18.60
C GLY A 167 -0.37 -14.20 -17.64
N ASN A 168 0.28 -13.16 -18.17
CA ASN A 168 1.16 -12.28 -17.40
C ASN A 168 0.37 -11.19 -16.65
N ASN A 169 0.71 -11.00 -15.38
CA ASN A 169 0.12 -10.03 -14.47
C ASN A 169 1.23 -9.16 -13.88
N THR A 170 1.15 -7.85 -14.09
CA THR A 170 2.06 -6.88 -13.50
C THR A 170 1.39 -6.18 -12.34
N ILE A 171 2.05 -6.20 -11.19
CA ILE A 171 1.62 -5.50 -9.98
C ILE A 171 2.68 -4.48 -9.58
N SER A 172 2.26 -3.42 -8.89
CA SER A 172 3.16 -2.55 -8.14
C SER A 172 3.00 -2.87 -6.66
N PHE A 173 4.11 -3.03 -5.95
CA PHE A 173 4.06 -3.08 -4.50
C PHE A 173 3.69 -1.71 -3.95
N ASN A 174 2.95 -1.71 -2.84
CA ASN A 174 2.69 -0.51 -2.05
C ASN A 174 4.00 0.08 -1.54
N LEU A 175 3.96 1.29 -0.98
CA LEU A 175 5.15 1.99 -0.48
C LEU A 175 5.95 1.10 0.50
N LEU A 176 7.18 0.77 0.10
CA LEU A 176 8.16 0.02 0.86
C LEU A 176 9.21 0.98 1.42
N ALA A 177 9.57 0.77 2.68
CA ALA A 177 10.67 1.50 3.31
C ALA A 177 12.02 0.92 2.84
N ASP A 178 13.09 1.66 3.11
CA ASP A 178 14.44 1.16 2.93
C ASP A 178 14.69 -0.10 3.74
N GLY A 179 15.28 -1.11 3.08
CA GLY A 179 15.52 -2.39 3.71
C GLY A 179 15.68 -3.53 2.73
N THR A 180 15.88 -4.72 3.29
CA THR A 180 15.95 -5.98 2.54
C THR A 180 14.62 -6.71 2.66
N TYR A 181 14.06 -7.09 1.52
CA TYR A 181 12.80 -7.82 1.39
C TYR A 181 13.11 -9.21 0.85
N SER A 182 12.96 -10.24 1.69
CA SER A 182 13.32 -11.63 1.36
C SER A 182 12.22 -12.65 1.67
N ASN A 183 11.06 -12.19 2.15
CA ASN A 183 9.95 -13.03 2.61
C ASN A 183 8.64 -12.77 1.82
N CYS A 184 8.72 -12.07 0.70
CA CYS A 184 7.54 -11.71 -0.08
C CYS A 184 7.04 -12.89 -0.91
N GLY A 185 5.72 -13.08 -0.93
CA GLY A 185 5.07 -14.18 -1.66
C GLY A 185 3.77 -13.76 -2.31
N ILE A 186 3.44 -14.41 -3.43
CA ILE A 186 2.21 -14.19 -4.19
C ILE A 186 1.48 -15.52 -4.35
N GLN A 187 0.18 -15.54 -4.07
CA GLN A 187 -0.74 -16.62 -4.43
C GLN A 187 -1.88 -16.06 -5.28
N VAL A 188 -2.51 -16.93 -6.06
CA VAL A 188 -3.77 -16.63 -6.75
C VAL A 188 -4.80 -17.65 -6.31
N ARG A 189 -6.01 -17.18 -5.99
CA ARG A 189 -7.17 -18.02 -5.70
C ARG A 189 -8.21 -17.86 -6.79
N ASP A 190 -8.57 -18.94 -7.47
CA ASP A 190 -9.56 -18.93 -8.56
C ASP A 190 -11.01 -18.73 -8.05
N SER A 191 -11.99 -18.87 -8.96
CA SER A 191 -13.42 -18.80 -8.63
C SER A 191 -13.98 -20.03 -7.90
N ALA A 192 -13.34 -21.18 -8.02
CA ALA A 192 -13.69 -22.41 -7.30
C ALA A 192 -13.05 -22.48 -5.90
N SER A 193 -12.27 -21.47 -5.53
CA SER A 193 -11.51 -21.35 -4.29
C SER A 193 -10.27 -22.24 -4.20
N ASN A 194 -9.75 -22.77 -5.32
CA ASN A 194 -8.42 -23.36 -5.34
C ASN A 194 -7.38 -22.25 -5.20
N THR A 195 -6.43 -22.44 -4.29
CA THR A 195 -5.34 -21.49 -4.05
C THR A 195 -4.04 -22.09 -4.55
N SER A 196 -3.29 -21.33 -5.35
CA SER A 196 -1.97 -21.73 -5.84
C SER A 196 -0.98 -22.01 -4.71
N ASP A 197 0.11 -22.70 -5.06
CA ASP A 197 1.31 -22.66 -4.21
C ASP A 197 1.83 -21.22 -4.09
N ASN A 198 2.54 -20.94 -3.00
CA ASN A 198 3.11 -19.61 -2.77
C ASN A 198 4.29 -19.36 -3.69
N LEU A 199 4.15 -18.44 -4.65
CA LEU A 199 5.24 -17.98 -5.49
C LEU A 199 6.13 -17.04 -4.68
N THR A 200 7.33 -17.49 -4.33
CA THR A 200 8.32 -16.64 -3.66
C THR A 200 8.82 -15.56 -4.61
N VAL A 201 8.82 -14.32 -4.14
CA VAL A 201 9.45 -13.19 -4.82
C VAL A 201 10.94 -13.20 -4.46
N SER A 202 11.80 -13.16 -5.47
CA SER A 202 13.26 -13.10 -5.27
C SER A 202 13.63 -11.93 -4.36
N SER A 203 14.62 -12.12 -3.47
CA SER A 203 15.01 -11.08 -2.53
C SER A 203 15.49 -9.82 -3.23
N PHE A 204 15.07 -8.66 -2.73
CA PHE A 204 15.50 -7.35 -3.24
C PHE A 204 15.74 -6.37 -2.09
N THR A 205 16.48 -5.31 -2.39
CA THR A 205 16.70 -4.18 -1.48
C THR A 205 16.02 -2.94 -2.04
N ILE A 206 15.41 -2.18 -1.13
CA ILE A 206 15.00 -0.79 -1.37
C ILE A 206 16.06 0.08 -0.73
N SER A 207 16.68 0.95 -1.52
CA SER A 207 17.64 1.92 -1.01
C SER A 207 17.37 3.30 -1.62
N GLY A 208 16.85 4.21 -0.81
CA GLY A 208 16.68 5.59 -1.16
C GLY A 208 18.02 6.31 -1.30
N SER A 209 18.06 7.35 -2.14
CA SER A 209 19.23 8.23 -2.24
C SER A 209 19.29 9.19 -1.06
N LYS A 210 20.47 9.47 -0.50
CA LYS A 210 20.60 10.53 0.52
C LYS A 210 20.38 11.93 -0.06
N PRO A 211 19.95 12.93 0.74
CA PRO A 211 19.91 14.31 0.29
C PRO A 211 21.31 14.80 -0.10
N ALA A 212 21.38 15.59 -1.16
CA ALA A 212 22.59 16.30 -1.57
C ALA A 212 22.43 17.79 -1.28
N LEU A 213 23.44 18.38 -0.63
CA LEU A 213 23.42 19.77 -0.19
C LEU A 213 24.49 20.59 -0.91
N ALA A 214 24.19 21.86 -1.21
CA ALA A 214 25.17 22.79 -1.74
C ALA A 214 24.96 24.20 -1.17
N GLN A 215 26.07 24.88 -0.84
CA GLN A 215 26.04 26.28 -0.46
C GLN A 215 25.55 27.15 -1.63
N VAL A 216 24.68 28.11 -1.33
CA VAL A 216 24.15 29.06 -2.32
C VAL A 216 24.62 30.47 -1.99
N THR A 217 24.37 30.93 -0.76
CA THR A 217 24.81 32.25 -0.29
C THR A 217 25.55 32.08 1.04
N PRO A 218 26.88 32.27 1.07
CA PRO A 218 27.65 32.21 2.30
C PRO A 218 27.38 33.43 3.20
N VAL A 219 27.78 33.31 4.46
CA VAL A 219 27.95 34.49 5.34
C VAL A 219 29.12 35.32 4.80
N SER A 220 29.03 36.66 4.88
CA SER A 220 30.16 37.54 4.57
C SER A 220 31.38 37.16 5.40
N THR A 221 32.57 37.15 4.79
CA THR A 221 33.81 36.68 5.45
C THR A 221 34.17 37.47 6.71
N LEU A 222 33.75 38.73 6.80
CA LEU A 222 33.82 39.57 7.99
C LEU A 222 32.47 40.29 8.14
N THR A 223 31.89 40.27 9.34
CA THR A 223 30.59 40.91 9.61
C THR A 223 30.52 41.42 11.04
N ASN A 224 29.72 42.46 11.28
CA ASN A 224 29.33 42.90 12.61
C ASN A 224 27.92 42.44 13.02
N ASP A 225 27.28 41.63 12.17
CA ASP A 225 26.02 40.97 12.47
C ASP A 225 26.26 39.71 13.29
N LYS A 226 25.67 39.65 14.49
CA LYS A 226 25.78 38.49 15.39
C LYS A 226 24.87 37.33 14.99
N SER A 227 23.92 37.55 14.09
CA SER A 227 22.97 36.52 13.65
C SER A 227 22.91 36.47 12.12
N PRO A 228 24.04 36.21 11.43
CA PRO A 228 24.08 36.32 9.98
C PRO A 228 23.21 35.24 9.31
N ASN A 229 22.69 35.59 8.13
CA ASN A 229 21.94 34.67 7.28
C ASN A 229 22.88 33.79 6.44
N TYR A 230 22.46 32.55 6.21
CA TYR A 230 23.14 31.57 5.36
C TYR A 230 22.12 30.87 4.47
N THR A 231 22.45 30.65 3.19
CA THR A 231 21.54 29.98 2.24
C THR A 231 22.19 28.76 1.61
N PHE A 232 21.47 27.63 1.57
CA PHE A 232 21.89 26.39 0.92
C PHE A 232 20.73 25.72 0.17
N SER A 233 21.04 24.81 -0.75
CA SER A 233 20.06 23.98 -1.45
C SER A 233 20.08 22.54 -0.92
N SER A 234 18.95 21.84 -1.02
CA SER A 234 18.82 20.41 -0.69
C SER A 234 18.00 19.71 -1.76
N THR A 235 18.43 18.53 -2.23
CA THR A 235 17.65 17.74 -3.20
C THR A 235 16.43 17.05 -2.60
N LYS A 236 16.29 17.06 -1.27
CA LYS A 236 15.17 16.46 -0.55
C LYS A 236 14.78 17.33 0.65
N SER A 237 13.49 17.36 0.96
CA SER A 237 12.97 17.95 2.19
C SER A 237 13.38 17.10 3.40
N GLY A 238 13.61 17.70 4.57
CA GLY A 238 14.05 16.96 5.75
C GLY A 238 14.40 17.81 6.97
N THR A 239 14.89 17.16 8.02
CA THR A 239 15.32 17.82 9.26
C THR A 239 16.77 18.28 9.16
N ILE A 240 17.04 19.53 9.50
CA ILE A 240 18.39 20.12 9.53
C ILE A 240 19.07 19.79 10.86
N THR A 241 20.32 19.33 10.80
CA THR A 241 21.22 19.21 11.95
C THR A 241 22.44 20.09 11.76
N TYR A 242 22.76 20.89 12.78
CA TYR A 242 23.94 21.76 12.81
C TYR A 242 25.09 21.10 13.55
N GLY A 243 26.31 21.30 13.06
CA GLY A 243 27.54 20.87 13.72
C GLY A 243 28.56 21.99 13.84
N GLY A 244 29.53 21.81 14.75
CA GLY A 244 30.56 22.80 15.04
C GLY A 244 30.07 23.91 15.96
N SER A 245 30.53 25.13 15.73
CA SER A 245 30.25 26.30 16.57
C SER A 245 29.02 27.10 16.14
N CYS A 246 28.25 26.65 15.15
CA CYS A 246 27.06 27.31 14.65
C CYS A 246 25.78 26.55 15.00
N SER A 247 24.69 27.28 15.22
CA SER A 247 23.35 26.71 15.39
C SER A 247 22.29 27.68 14.88
N SER A 248 21.11 27.18 14.55
CA SER A 248 19.93 27.98 14.19
C SER A 248 18.68 27.34 14.78
N SER A 249 17.64 28.15 15.01
CA SER A 249 16.30 27.66 15.37
C SER A 249 15.56 27.01 14.20
N THR A 250 15.97 27.26 12.95
CA THR A 250 15.39 26.60 11.78
C THR A 250 15.85 25.15 11.72
N THR A 251 14.92 24.20 11.86
CA THR A 251 15.23 22.76 11.88
C THR A 251 14.68 21.99 10.68
N SER A 252 14.09 22.67 9.70
CA SER A 252 13.49 22.03 8.53
C SER A 252 14.06 22.63 7.24
N ALA A 253 14.37 21.75 6.29
CA ALA A 253 14.74 22.08 4.93
C ALA A 253 13.66 21.61 3.94
N THR A 254 13.44 22.40 2.90
CA THR A 254 12.62 22.04 1.75
C THR A 254 13.51 21.61 0.58
N ASP A 255 12.97 20.76 -0.30
CA ASP A 255 13.65 20.38 -1.54
C ASP A 255 13.72 21.55 -2.54
N ASN A 256 14.74 21.48 -3.40
CA ASN A 256 15.00 22.48 -4.42
C ASN A 256 14.35 22.16 -5.77
N LEU A 257 13.41 21.21 -5.86
CA LEU A 257 12.79 20.80 -7.13
C LEU A 257 12.03 21.94 -7.81
N SER A 258 11.56 22.92 -7.03
CA SER A 258 10.90 24.14 -7.53
C SER A 258 11.85 25.36 -7.62
N GLY A 259 13.17 25.16 -7.54
CA GLY A 259 14.16 26.27 -7.49
C GLY A 259 14.25 26.97 -6.13
N ASN A 260 13.66 26.38 -5.09
CA ASN A 260 13.69 26.91 -3.73
C ASN A 260 15.05 26.66 -3.07
N ASN A 261 15.52 27.62 -2.28
CA ASN A 261 16.68 27.48 -1.41
C ASN A 261 16.26 27.65 0.05
N ASN A 262 17.07 27.07 0.94
CA ASN A 262 16.88 27.10 2.38
C ASN A 262 17.72 28.23 2.96
N THR A 263 17.06 29.33 3.35
CA THR A 263 17.70 30.42 4.09
C THR A 263 17.49 30.22 5.57
N ILE A 264 18.59 30.18 6.32
CA ILE A 264 18.61 30.10 7.77
C ILE A 264 19.24 31.36 8.35
N THR A 265 18.85 31.72 9.57
CA THR A 265 19.51 32.75 10.37
C THR A 265 20.22 32.06 11.52
N PHE A 266 21.53 32.23 11.65
CA PHE A 266 22.23 31.66 12.80
C PHE A 266 21.76 32.33 14.09
N ASN A 267 21.74 31.57 15.17
CA ASN A 267 21.54 32.12 16.51
C ASN A 267 22.65 33.13 16.82
N ALA A 268 22.44 34.00 17.81
CA ALA A 268 23.44 35.00 18.19
C ALA A 268 24.80 34.35 18.51
N LEU A 269 25.81 34.74 17.73
CA LEU A 269 27.19 34.31 17.83
C LEU A 269 28.04 35.42 18.49
N ALA A 270 29.08 35.01 19.20
CA ALA A 270 30.04 35.93 19.81
C ALA A 270 31.09 36.39 18.79
N ASP A 271 31.84 37.44 19.14
CA ASP A 271 32.95 37.90 18.32
C ASP A 271 34.03 36.81 18.24
N GLY A 272 34.51 36.52 17.03
CA GLY A 272 35.43 35.42 16.78
C GLY A 272 35.35 34.85 15.38
N THR A 273 36.23 33.90 15.07
CA THR A 273 36.28 33.22 13.76
C THR A 273 35.59 31.86 13.82
N TYR A 274 34.72 31.61 12.85
CA TYR A 274 33.89 30.41 12.72
C TYR A 274 34.28 29.64 11.46
N SER A 275 35.03 28.54 11.62
CA SER A 275 35.59 27.74 10.51
C SER A 275 35.18 26.26 10.53
N ASN A 276 34.43 25.83 11.54
CA ASN A 276 34.05 24.42 11.77
C ASN A 276 32.55 24.16 11.60
N CYS A 277 31.78 25.14 11.11
CA CYS A 277 30.34 25.04 11.03
C CYS A 277 29.91 24.10 9.90
N THR A 278 28.99 23.18 10.20
CA THR A 278 28.48 22.19 9.24
C THR A 278 26.98 22.05 9.32
N ILE A 279 26.37 21.64 8.20
CA ILE A 279 24.93 21.40 8.06
C ILE A 279 24.73 20.00 7.47
N ARG A 280 23.80 19.23 8.03
CA ARG A 280 23.28 17.99 7.44
C ARG A 280 21.76 18.09 7.32
N VAL A 281 21.20 17.37 6.35
CA VAL A 281 19.76 17.15 6.24
C VAL A 281 19.48 15.66 6.28
N THR A 282 18.56 15.25 7.15
CA THR A 282 17.99 13.89 7.16
C THR A 282 16.60 13.95 6.55
N ASP A 283 16.37 13.22 5.45
CA ASP A 283 15.05 13.19 4.81
C ASP A 283 14.01 12.44 5.68
N ASN A 284 12.76 12.51 5.25
CA ASN A 284 11.64 11.87 5.96
C ASN A 284 11.69 10.32 5.91
N THR A 285 12.60 9.74 5.12
CA THR A 285 12.85 8.29 5.06
C THR A 285 14.17 7.91 5.74
N SER A 286 14.71 8.78 6.60
CA SER A 286 15.89 8.56 7.43
C SER A 286 17.24 8.47 6.70
N HIS A 287 17.34 9.00 5.47
CA HIS A 287 18.62 9.18 4.80
C HIS A 287 19.25 10.50 5.19
N THR A 288 20.46 10.46 5.75
CA THR A 288 21.21 11.67 6.07
C THR A 288 22.23 12.02 5.00
N SER A 289 22.29 13.29 4.63
CA SER A 289 23.30 13.84 3.73
C SER A 289 24.72 13.71 4.29
N ASP A 290 25.70 13.91 3.42
CA ASP A 290 27.05 14.29 3.84
C ASP A 290 27.03 15.67 4.50
N ASN A 291 28.08 16.01 5.25
CA ASN A 291 28.23 17.33 5.87
C ASN A 291 28.46 18.39 4.80
N LEU A 292 27.58 19.39 4.72
CA LEU A 292 27.86 20.63 4.02
C LEU A 292 28.66 21.55 4.94
N THR A 293 29.93 21.81 4.60
CA THR A 293 30.75 22.80 5.29
C THR A 293 30.27 24.22 4.98
N VAL A 294 30.10 25.04 6.01
CA VAL A 294 29.84 26.47 5.89
C VAL A 294 31.17 27.19 5.68
N SER A 295 31.22 28.11 4.70
CA SER A 295 32.43 28.89 4.42
C SER A 295 32.82 29.73 5.65
N SER A 296 34.11 29.79 5.96
CA SER A 296 34.61 30.47 7.18
C SER A 296 34.26 31.95 7.19
N PHE A 297 33.88 32.47 8.36
CA PHE A 297 33.60 33.89 8.58
C PHE A 297 34.04 34.36 9.97
N THR A 298 34.21 35.67 10.14
CA THR A 298 34.56 36.31 11.41
C THR A 298 33.48 37.31 11.81
N ILE A 299 33.06 37.24 13.07
CA ILE A 299 32.19 38.25 13.69
C ILE A 299 33.06 39.20 14.50
N ASP A 300 32.90 40.49 14.24
CA ASP A 300 33.54 41.56 14.99
C ASP A 300 32.54 42.70 15.22
N THR A 301 32.18 42.89 16.49
CA THR A 301 31.24 43.94 16.91
C THR A 301 31.88 44.99 17.80
N VAL A 302 33.19 44.88 18.03
CA VAL A 302 33.95 45.89 18.74
C VAL A 302 33.98 47.14 17.86
N LYS A 303 33.70 48.30 18.47
CA LYS A 303 33.79 49.58 17.77
C LYS A 303 35.20 50.12 17.92
N PRO A 304 35.73 50.81 16.90
CA PRO A 304 36.98 51.55 17.05
C PRO A 304 36.83 52.61 18.16
N VAL A 305 37.76 52.61 19.11
CA VAL A 305 37.89 53.66 20.11
C VAL A 305 38.89 54.68 19.61
N LEU A 306 38.46 55.94 19.53
CA LEU A 306 39.29 57.06 19.10
C LEU A 306 39.68 57.93 20.30
N ALA A 307 40.92 58.38 20.34
CA ALA A 307 41.37 59.37 21.33
C ALA A 307 42.22 60.46 20.66
N GLN A 308 42.01 61.72 21.04
CA GLN A 308 42.82 62.82 20.54
C GLN A 308 44.28 62.69 21.05
N VAL A 309 45.24 62.86 20.14
CA VAL A 309 46.67 62.89 20.45
C VAL A 309 47.21 64.31 20.36
N THR A 310 46.82 65.06 19.32
CA THR A 310 47.17 66.48 19.17
C THR A 310 45.97 67.25 18.65
N ALA A 311 45.53 68.22 19.45
CA ALA A 311 44.47 69.15 19.07
C ALA A 311 44.99 70.24 18.12
N ILE A 312 44.08 70.80 17.31
CA ILE A 312 44.33 72.05 16.59
C ILE A 312 43.92 73.21 17.50
N GLY A 313 44.86 74.11 17.81
CA GLY A 313 44.61 75.35 18.53
C GLY A 313 44.33 76.52 17.59
N THR A 314 44.38 77.75 18.10
CA THR A 314 44.39 78.95 17.25
C THR A 314 45.67 78.98 16.41
N THR A 315 45.52 78.99 15.09
CA THR A 315 46.65 78.92 14.15
C THR A 315 46.43 79.84 12.95
N ASN A 316 47.52 80.33 12.36
CA ASN A 316 47.54 81.01 11.06
C ASN A 316 47.94 80.06 9.92
N ASP A 317 48.12 78.77 10.20
CA ASP A 317 48.38 77.70 9.23
C ASP A 317 47.09 77.36 8.47
N SER A 318 47.16 77.39 7.14
CA SER A 318 46.04 77.04 6.26
C SER A 318 45.82 75.53 6.09
N THR A 319 46.75 74.70 6.58
CA THR A 319 46.65 73.22 6.54
C THR A 319 47.02 72.56 7.88
N PRO A 320 46.30 72.87 8.97
CA PRO A 320 46.70 72.40 10.29
C PRO A 320 46.58 70.89 10.44
N ASN A 321 47.55 70.29 11.13
CA ASN A 321 47.57 68.87 11.44
C ASN A 321 46.79 68.56 12.72
N TYR A 322 45.90 67.58 12.65
CA TYR A 322 45.23 66.95 13.79
C TYR A 322 45.71 65.50 13.91
N SER A 323 46.00 65.04 15.12
CA SER A 323 46.33 63.63 15.33
C SER A 323 45.45 62.97 16.39
N PHE A 324 45.12 61.71 16.15
CA PHE A 324 44.31 60.87 17.02
C PHE A 324 44.82 59.42 17.00
N SER A 325 44.59 58.67 18.07
CA SER A 325 44.83 57.23 18.10
C SER A 325 43.53 56.47 17.82
N SER A 326 43.62 55.35 17.10
CA SER A 326 42.51 54.40 16.91
C SER A 326 42.90 53.00 17.41
N THR A 327 41.96 52.28 18.04
CA THR A 327 42.19 50.86 18.41
C THR A 327 42.13 49.91 17.22
N GLU A 328 41.51 50.34 16.13
CA GLU A 328 41.32 49.54 14.92
C GLU A 328 41.65 50.36 13.67
N SER A 329 42.07 49.68 12.60
CA SER A 329 42.15 50.30 11.29
C SER A 329 40.76 50.52 10.70
N GLY A 330 40.59 51.56 9.89
CA GLY A 330 39.32 51.84 9.23
C GLY A 330 39.41 52.95 8.21
N THR A 331 38.26 53.37 7.70
CA THR A 331 38.15 54.51 6.79
C THR A 331 37.80 55.77 7.56
N ILE A 332 38.48 56.87 7.24
CA ILE A 332 38.19 58.20 7.77
C ILE A 332 37.21 58.90 6.83
N LEU A 333 36.13 59.44 7.40
CA LEU A 333 35.20 60.31 6.70
C LEU A 333 35.17 61.68 7.39
N SER A 334 35.73 62.69 6.73
CA SER A 334 35.60 64.09 7.17
C SER A 334 34.25 64.66 6.72
N SER A 335 33.58 65.41 7.59
CA SER A 335 32.30 66.07 7.31
C SER A 335 32.27 67.48 7.93
N GLY A 336 31.26 68.28 7.58
CA GLY A 336 31.17 69.67 7.98
C GLY A 336 32.00 70.60 7.08
N SER A 337 32.53 71.69 7.64
CA SER A 337 33.37 72.65 6.91
C SER A 337 34.84 72.25 6.81
N CYS A 338 35.20 71.03 7.23
CA CYS A 338 36.57 70.52 7.22
C CYS A 338 36.67 69.34 6.25
N SER A 339 37.73 69.31 5.43
CA SER A 339 38.01 68.23 4.48
C SER A 339 39.45 67.79 4.60
N SER A 340 39.71 66.49 4.67
CA SER A 340 41.05 65.93 4.57
C SER A 340 41.15 64.99 3.38
N SER A 341 42.32 64.93 2.74
CA SER A 341 42.65 63.89 1.76
C SER A 341 42.99 62.55 2.42
N THR A 342 43.17 62.51 3.73
CA THR A 342 43.46 61.27 4.47
C THR A 342 42.16 60.50 4.69
N SER A 343 42.04 59.35 4.04
CA SER A 343 40.82 58.53 4.02
C SER A 343 40.92 57.22 4.78
N ASN A 344 42.09 56.89 5.34
CA ASN A 344 42.32 55.66 6.08
C ASN A 344 42.97 55.95 7.43
N ALA A 345 42.54 55.22 8.45
CA ALA A 345 43.17 55.14 9.75
C ALA A 345 43.80 53.75 9.92
N SER A 346 44.99 53.70 10.50
CA SER A 346 45.61 52.50 11.05
C SER A 346 45.37 52.39 12.55
N THR A 347 45.51 51.18 13.10
CA THR A 347 45.64 51.01 14.54
C THR A 347 46.85 51.80 15.08
N GLY A 348 46.68 52.51 16.19
CA GLY A 348 47.68 53.42 16.74
C GLY A 348 47.45 54.87 16.31
N ASN A 349 48.52 55.68 16.31
CA ASN A 349 48.44 57.12 16.03
C ASN A 349 48.29 57.39 14.53
N ASN A 350 47.34 58.27 14.21
CA ASN A 350 47.03 58.75 12.86
C ASN A 350 47.12 60.27 12.85
N THR A 351 47.64 60.84 11.77
CA THR A 351 47.69 62.29 11.54
C THR A 351 46.92 62.62 10.27
N ILE A 352 46.03 63.60 10.37
CA ILE A 352 45.29 64.14 9.24
C ILE A 352 45.57 65.64 9.12
N SER A 353 45.76 66.10 7.89
CA SER A 353 45.85 67.53 7.56
C SER A 353 44.48 67.98 7.04
N PHE A 354 43.94 69.05 7.62
CA PHE A 354 42.69 69.70 7.16
C PHE A 354 42.97 70.82 6.17
#